data_AF-D8EXT8-F1
#
_entry.id   AF-D8EXT8-F1
#
_cell.length_a   1.000
_cell.length_b   1.000
_cell.length_c   1.000
_cell.angle_alpha   90.00
_cell.angle_beta   90.00
_cell.angle_gamma   90.00
#
_symmetry.space_group_name_H-M   'P 1'
#
loop_
_entity.id
_entity.type
_entity.pdbx_description
1 polymer ?
#
loop_
_entity_poly.entity_id
_entity_poly.type
_entity_poly.pdbx_seq_one_letter_code
_entity_poly.pdbx_strand_id
1 'polypeptide(L)'
;MEMRGGIYTREKCPVCDRNYRDNRKDGMQCPFHPKHWAARNFQVRFLSIHREFKSYERAFRFLNGLRYEVDTEKFDPYDYQSTQPLKFENLADDWLEIKRQSVKKGTFKNIYPQMKRAIAAFPDRDIKSISSLDLQEYLLTLSEFSSKSKQNHLNTLKEFWRWASTMYKHVNVPKFPKVIVKLGWRKTISKAVQLEILDEVQRIAPKKVWIGIKFLSTYFNVRPGELVRILEKDIEL
;
A
#
# COMPACT_ATOMS: atom_id res chain seq x y z
N MET A 1 -3.64 36.08 10.40
CA MET A 1 -3.86 34.62 10.38
C MET A 1 -4.54 34.21 11.67
N GLU A 2 -5.73 33.64 11.57
CA GLU A 2 -6.49 33.16 12.73
C GLU A 2 -5.79 31.91 13.30
N MET A 3 -5.38 31.95 14.56
CA MET A 3 -4.70 30.80 15.20
C MET A 3 -5.68 29.63 15.33
N ARG A 4 -5.54 28.64 14.43
CA ARG A 4 -6.40 27.44 14.42
C ARG A 4 -6.12 26.57 15.65
N GLY A 5 -7.20 26.03 16.21
CA GLY A 5 -7.20 25.14 17.39
C GLY A 5 -6.70 25.78 18.69
N GLY A 6 -6.90 25.06 19.79
CA GLY A 6 -6.62 25.56 21.13
C GLY A 6 -6.41 24.46 22.16
N ILE A 7 -5.91 24.87 23.32
CA ILE A 7 -5.78 24.02 24.50
C ILE A 7 -6.95 24.29 25.44
N TYR A 8 -7.57 23.24 25.92
CA TYR A 8 -8.74 23.26 26.78
C TYR A 8 -8.49 22.42 28.02
N THR A 9 -9.23 22.68 29.09
CA THR A 9 -9.29 21.78 30.26
C THR A 9 -10.73 21.69 30.72
N ARG A 10 -11.06 20.57 31.36
CA ARG A 10 -12.35 20.39 32.05
C ARG A 10 -12.28 20.85 33.51
N GLU A 11 -11.10 21.24 33.98
CA GLU A 11 -10.94 21.78 35.33
C GLU A 11 -11.62 23.14 35.46
N LYS A 12 -12.14 23.39 36.66
CA LYS A 12 -12.80 24.64 37.03
C LYS A 12 -12.03 25.34 38.14
N CYS A 13 -12.15 26.66 38.19
CA CYS A 13 -11.59 27.45 39.27
C CYS A 13 -12.31 27.11 40.60
N PRO A 14 -11.58 26.78 41.68
CA PRO A 14 -12.20 26.45 42.96
C PRO A 14 -12.90 27.65 43.63
N VAL A 15 -12.62 28.87 43.17
CA VAL A 15 -13.17 30.10 43.77
C VAL A 15 -14.45 30.59 43.07
N CYS A 16 -14.54 30.47 41.73
CA CYS A 16 -15.69 30.97 40.97
C CYS A 16 -16.39 29.93 40.09
N ASP A 17 -15.96 28.66 40.12
CA ASP A 17 -16.49 27.57 39.30
C ASP A 17 -16.46 27.82 37.77
N ARG A 18 -15.71 28.83 37.31
CA ARG A 18 -15.53 29.14 35.88
C ARG A 18 -14.40 28.33 35.27
N ASN A 19 -14.50 28.08 33.97
CA ASN A 19 -13.47 27.40 33.19
C ASN A 19 -12.17 28.22 33.11
N TYR A 20 -11.04 27.53 33.19
CA TYR A 20 -9.74 28.13 32.89
C TYR A 20 -9.62 28.50 31.41
N ARG A 21 -8.88 29.58 31.10
CA ARG A 21 -8.59 30.01 29.73
C ARG A 21 -7.11 29.91 29.44
N ASP A 22 -6.78 29.50 28.22
CA ASP A 22 -5.42 29.44 27.71
C ASP A 22 -4.85 30.87 27.63
N ASN A 23 -3.76 31.13 28.36
CA ASN A 23 -3.06 32.41 28.33
C ASN A 23 -1.97 32.48 27.24
N ARG A 24 -1.80 31.41 26.47
CA ARG A 24 -0.87 31.26 25.34
C ARG A 24 0.61 31.39 25.69
N LYS A 25 0.96 31.33 26.98
CA LYS A 25 2.34 31.51 27.45
C LYS A 25 2.80 30.34 28.31
N ASP A 26 2.20 30.19 29.47
CA ASP A 26 2.69 29.31 30.53
C ASP A 26 1.60 28.42 31.13
N GLY A 27 0.32 28.62 30.79
CA GLY A 27 -0.72 27.71 31.26
C GLY A 27 -2.15 28.10 30.95
N MET A 28 -3.07 27.40 31.60
CA MET A 28 -4.48 27.78 31.62
C MET A 28 -4.82 28.42 32.97
N GLN A 29 -5.25 29.68 32.94
CA GLN A 29 -5.43 30.52 34.12
C GLN A 29 -6.89 30.98 34.24
N CYS A 30 -7.36 31.21 35.47
CA CYS A 30 -8.71 31.72 35.68
C CYS A 30 -8.75 33.22 35.32
N PRO A 31 -9.68 33.68 34.47
CA PRO A 31 -9.76 35.09 34.08
C PRO A 31 -10.04 36.06 35.25
N PHE A 32 -10.65 35.56 36.33
CA PHE A 32 -11.05 36.36 37.50
C PHE A 32 -10.13 36.16 38.71
N HIS A 33 -9.38 35.06 38.72
CA HIS A 33 -8.50 34.69 39.83
C HIS A 33 -7.12 34.27 39.31
N PRO A 34 -6.22 35.23 39.00
CA PRO A 34 -4.92 34.97 38.38
C PRO A 34 -3.99 34.03 39.17
N LYS A 35 -4.25 33.82 40.47
CA LYS A 35 -3.48 32.86 41.29
C LYS A 35 -3.88 31.40 41.08
N HIS A 36 -4.98 31.13 40.38
CA HIS A 36 -5.48 29.77 40.16
C HIS A 36 -5.24 29.33 38.71
N TRP A 37 -4.62 28.16 38.60
CA TRP A 37 -4.17 27.56 37.36
C TRP A 37 -4.71 26.14 37.24
N ALA A 38 -4.93 25.68 36.01
CA ALA A 38 -5.22 24.28 35.76
C ALA A 38 -3.97 23.44 36.01
N ALA A 39 -4.13 22.30 36.67
CA ALA A 39 -3.04 21.42 37.06
C ALA A 39 -2.84 20.24 36.11
N ARG A 40 -3.92 19.72 35.50
CA ARG A 40 -3.88 18.51 34.65
C ARG A 40 -5.00 18.51 33.59
N ASN A 41 -5.05 17.42 32.82
CA ASN A 41 -6.08 17.13 31.81
C ASN A 41 -6.21 18.20 30.72
N PHE A 42 -5.06 18.57 30.14
CA PHE A 42 -5.01 19.51 29.01
C PHE A 42 -5.41 18.79 27.74
N GLN A 43 -6.42 19.30 27.03
CA GLN A 43 -6.94 18.75 25.80
C GLN A 43 -6.58 19.68 24.64
N VAL A 44 -5.80 19.18 23.69
CA VAL A 44 -5.58 19.87 22.41
C VAL A 44 -6.74 19.50 21.48
N ARG A 45 -7.41 20.52 20.95
CA ARG A 45 -8.40 20.36 19.88
C ARG A 45 -7.96 21.15 18.67
N PHE A 46 -7.70 20.47 17.56
CA PHE A 46 -7.19 21.07 16.34
C PHE A 46 -7.76 20.33 15.14
N LEU A 47 -8.67 20.98 14.39
CA LEU A 47 -9.42 20.36 13.30
C LEU A 47 -10.12 19.07 13.78
N SER A 48 -9.81 17.92 13.17
CA SER A 48 -10.32 16.59 13.55
C SER A 48 -9.51 15.89 14.65
N ILE A 49 -8.43 16.50 15.14
CA ILE A 49 -7.55 15.90 16.15
C ILE A 49 -7.97 16.32 17.55
N HIS A 50 -8.14 15.32 18.40
CA HIS A 50 -8.38 15.47 19.83
C HIS A 50 -7.37 14.63 20.61
N ARG A 51 -6.54 15.26 21.43
CA ARG A 51 -5.51 14.57 22.24
C ARG A 51 -5.44 15.17 23.64
N GLU A 52 -5.26 14.30 24.62
CA GLU A 52 -5.11 14.68 26.03
C GLU A 52 -3.65 14.59 26.48
N PHE A 53 -3.26 15.52 27.35
CA PHE A 53 -1.91 15.66 27.89
C PHE A 53 -1.96 15.94 29.39
N LYS A 54 -0.95 15.43 30.10
CA LYS A 54 -0.77 15.69 31.55
C LYS A 54 -0.06 17.01 31.84
N SER A 55 0.61 17.62 30.86
CA SER A 55 1.38 18.85 31.00
C SER A 55 1.00 19.84 29.91
N TYR A 56 0.80 21.10 30.31
CA TYR A 56 0.51 22.21 29.38
C TYR A 56 1.63 22.39 28.36
N GLU A 57 2.89 22.28 28.77
CA GLU A 57 4.03 22.44 27.86
C GLU A 57 4.00 21.41 26.72
N ARG A 58 3.67 20.15 27.02
CA ARG A 58 3.53 19.11 25.99
C ARG A 58 2.35 19.38 25.06
N ALA A 59 1.21 19.82 25.61
CA ALA A 59 0.05 20.21 24.82
C ALA A 59 0.37 21.40 23.88
N PHE A 60 1.10 22.39 24.38
CA PHE A 60 1.51 23.57 23.62
C PHE A 60 2.50 23.23 22.50
N ARG A 61 3.54 22.44 22.80
CA ARG A 61 4.48 21.93 21.78
C ARG A 61 3.75 21.14 20.70
N PHE A 62 2.82 20.25 21.09
CA PHE A 62 2.03 19.47 20.15
C PHE A 62 1.14 20.35 19.27
N LEU A 63 0.39 21.29 19.86
CA LEU A 63 -0.47 22.22 19.11
C LEU A 63 0.33 23.10 18.14
N ASN A 64 1.51 23.57 18.54
CA ASN A 64 2.38 24.34 17.65
C ASN A 64 2.96 23.48 16.51
N GLY A 65 3.27 22.20 16.78
CA GLY A 65 3.63 21.24 15.74
C GLY A 65 2.53 21.10 14.69
N LEU A 66 1.28 20.90 15.13
CA LEU A 66 0.13 20.81 14.22
C LEU A 66 -0.08 22.08 13.39
N ARG A 67 0.08 23.26 14.01
CA ARG A 67 0.00 24.55 13.31
C ARG A 67 1.09 24.68 12.26
N TYR A 68 2.33 24.37 12.62
CA TYR A 68 3.45 24.38 11.69
C TYR A 68 3.24 23.41 10.51
N GLU A 69 2.70 22.21 10.75
CA GLU A 69 2.39 21.26 9.69
C GLU A 69 1.29 21.76 8.75
N VAL A 70 0.27 22.46 9.28
CA VAL A 70 -0.76 23.09 8.44
C VAL A 70 -0.16 24.23 7.62
N ASP A 71 0.64 25.08 8.25
CA ASP A 71 1.28 26.23 7.60
C ASP A 71 2.29 25.78 6.52
N THR A 72 2.93 24.62 6.71
CA THR A 72 3.82 23.99 5.72
C THR A 72 3.12 23.02 4.77
N GLU A 73 1.79 22.96 4.81
CA GLU A 73 0.91 22.08 4.01
C GLU A 73 1.18 20.58 4.15
N LYS A 74 1.94 20.16 5.17
CA LYS A 74 2.32 18.76 5.47
C LYS A 74 1.32 18.04 6.36
N PHE A 75 0.35 18.76 6.92
CA PHE A 75 -0.63 18.19 7.84
C PHE A 75 -1.45 17.07 7.18
N ASP A 76 -1.40 15.89 7.81
CA ASP A 76 -2.23 14.73 7.46
C ASP A 76 -2.94 14.20 8.72
N PRO A 77 -4.28 14.27 8.80
CA PRO A 77 -5.04 13.74 9.94
C PRO A 77 -4.78 12.26 10.24
N TYR A 78 -4.42 11.47 9.23
CA TYR A 78 -4.21 10.03 9.36
C TYR A 78 -2.99 9.69 10.22
N ASP A 79 -1.98 10.55 10.25
CA ASP A 79 -0.74 10.37 11.05
C ASP A 79 -1.03 10.38 12.57
N TYR A 80 -2.17 10.96 12.97
CA TYR A 80 -2.54 11.16 14.37
C TYR A 80 -3.62 10.21 14.88
N GLN A 81 -4.18 9.36 14.01
CA GLN A 81 -5.20 8.39 14.38
C GLN A 81 -4.58 7.19 15.12
N SER A 82 -5.25 6.74 16.18
CA SER A 82 -4.79 5.58 16.96
C SER A 82 -4.81 4.27 16.17
N THR A 83 -5.62 4.20 15.11
CA THR A 83 -5.74 3.04 14.21
C THR A 83 -4.56 2.86 13.27
N GLN A 84 -3.64 3.84 13.20
CA GLN A 84 -2.47 3.83 12.31
C GLN A 84 -2.82 3.40 10.87
N PRO A 85 -3.74 4.12 10.21
CA PRO A 85 -4.31 3.73 8.91
C PRO A 85 -3.27 3.71 7.78
N LEU A 86 -2.13 4.40 7.94
CA LEU A 86 -1.06 4.46 6.95
C LEU A 86 0.02 3.38 7.13
N LYS A 87 -0.18 2.43 8.05
CA LYS A 87 0.62 1.22 8.11
C LYS A 87 0.58 0.50 6.77
N PHE A 88 1.76 0.08 6.32
CA PHE A 88 1.93 -0.64 5.06
C PHE A 88 1.04 -1.88 4.98
N GLU A 89 0.95 -2.66 6.06
CA GLU A 89 0.12 -3.87 6.12
C GLU A 89 -1.37 -3.59 5.91
N ASN A 90 -1.93 -2.61 6.64
CA ASN A 90 -3.34 -2.22 6.52
C ASN A 90 -3.68 -1.82 5.09
N LEU A 91 -2.87 -0.94 4.50
CA LEU A 91 -3.06 -0.47 3.13
C LEU A 91 -2.90 -1.60 2.11
N ALA A 92 -1.93 -2.50 2.33
CA ALA A 92 -1.68 -3.63 1.44
C ALA A 92 -2.85 -4.62 1.44
N ASP A 93 -3.47 -4.87 2.59
CA ASP A 93 -4.65 -5.73 2.69
C ASP A 93 -5.88 -5.11 2.02
N ASP A 94 -6.13 -3.80 2.21
CA ASP A 94 -7.18 -3.06 1.50
C ASP A 94 -6.98 -3.14 -0.03
N TRP A 95 -5.75 -2.92 -0.49
CA TRP A 95 -5.40 -3.01 -1.91
C TRP A 95 -5.56 -4.42 -2.46
N LEU A 96 -5.20 -5.45 -1.69
CA LEU A 96 -5.39 -6.84 -2.08
C LEU A 96 -6.86 -7.18 -2.25
N GLU A 97 -7.76 -6.64 -1.44
CA GLU A 97 -9.20 -6.86 -1.59
C GLU A 97 -9.73 -6.20 -2.88
N ILE A 98 -9.29 -4.98 -3.19
CA ILE A 98 -9.58 -4.33 -4.47
C ILE A 98 -9.06 -5.18 -5.64
N LYS A 99 -7.83 -5.71 -5.55
CA LYS A 99 -7.25 -6.57 -6.60
C LYS A 99 -7.96 -7.90 -6.75
N ARG A 100 -8.42 -8.52 -5.66
CA ARG A 100 -9.20 -9.76 -5.69
C ARG A 100 -10.43 -9.63 -6.60
N GLN A 101 -11.08 -8.47 -6.56
CA GLN A 101 -12.29 -8.20 -7.32
C GLN A 101 -12.01 -7.67 -8.74
N SER A 102 -10.93 -6.91 -8.93
CA SER A 102 -10.63 -6.23 -10.21
C SER A 102 -9.75 -7.01 -11.18
N VAL A 103 -9.03 -8.05 -10.75
CA VAL A 103 -8.16 -8.84 -11.64
C VAL A 103 -8.63 -10.29 -11.80
N LYS A 104 -8.21 -10.93 -12.91
CA LYS A 104 -8.45 -12.36 -13.13
C LYS A 104 -7.84 -13.19 -11.99
N LYS A 105 -8.52 -14.27 -11.59
CA LYS A 105 -8.06 -15.19 -10.52
C LYS A 105 -6.60 -15.65 -10.69
N GLY A 106 -6.18 -15.96 -11.93
CA GLY A 106 -4.80 -16.37 -12.22
C GLY A 106 -3.76 -15.27 -11.96
N THR A 107 -4.12 -14.01 -12.20
CA THR A 107 -3.26 -12.86 -11.89
C THR A 107 -3.20 -12.64 -10.38
N PHE A 108 -4.34 -12.71 -9.69
CA PHE A 108 -4.40 -12.55 -8.23
C PHE A 108 -3.57 -13.60 -7.49
N LYS A 109 -3.57 -14.85 -7.97
CA LYS A 109 -2.72 -15.93 -7.44
C LYS A 109 -1.22 -15.58 -7.42
N ASN A 110 -0.77 -14.69 -8.32
CA ASN A 110 0.61 -14.20 -8.32
C ASN A 110 0.79 -12.98 -7.42
N ILE A 111 -0.14 -12.02 -7.47
CA ILE A 111 -0.09 -10.77 -6.68
C ILE A 111 -0.09 -11.06 -5.18
N TYR A 112 -1.00 -11.93 -4.72
CA TYR A 112 -1.21 -12.21 -3.31
C TYR A 112 0.07 -12.67 -2.57
N PRO A 113 0.77 -13.75 -2.98
CA PRO A 113 2.00 -14.16 -2.31
C PRO A 113 3.12 -13.14 -2.43
N GLN A 114 3.17 -12.35 -3.52
CA GLN A 114 4.16 -11.28 -3.67
C GLN A 114 3.96 -10.18 -2.64
N MET A 115 2.71 -9.77 -2.42
CA MET A 115 2.37 -8.74 -1.44
C MET A 115 2.54 -9.26 -0.01
N LYS A 116 2.14 -10.49 0.30
CA LYS A 116 2.33 -11.07 1.64
C LYS A 116 3.82 -11.17 2.04
N ARG A 117 4.72 -11.44 1.09
CA ARG A 117 6.17 -11.35 1.36
C ARG A 117 6.63 -9.92 1.65
N ALA A 118 6.08 -8.92 0.95
CA ALA A 118 6.40 -7.53 1.23
C ALA A 118 5.88 -7.08 2.60
N ILE A 119 4.67 -7.50 2.99
CA ILE A 119 4.11 -7.24 4.33
C ILE A 119 5.04 -7.80 5.42
N ALA A 120 5.50 -9.04 5.25
CA ALA A 120 6.44 -9.66 6.18
C ALA A 120 7.81 -8.94 6.23
N ALA A 121 8.21 -8.26 5.16
CA ALA A 121 9.46 -7.49 5.10
C ALA A 121 9.33 -6.08 5.70
N PHE A 122 8.11 -5.54 5.83
CA PHE A 122 7.84 -4.20 6.36
C PHE A 122 6.84 -4.24 7.54
N PRO A 123 7.11 -5.03 8.60
CA PRO A 123 6.19 -5.15 9.73
C PRO A 123 6.08 -3.83 10.49
N ASP A 124 4.85 -3.42 10.83
CA ASP A 124 4.54 -2.19 11.57
C ASP A 124 5.13 -0.89 10.99
N ARG A 125 5.56 -0.89 9.72
CA ARG A 125 6.12 0.29 9.05
C ARG A 125 5.01 1.18 8.50
N ASP A 126 5.13 2.48 8.71
CA ASP A 126 4.36 3.48 7.97
C ASP A 126 4.84 3.53 6.52
N ILE A 127 3.92 3.55 5.55
CA ILE A 127 4.25 3.58 4.13
C ILE A 127 5.14 4.77 3.74
N LYS A 128 4.98 5.93 4.40
CA LYS A 128 5.78 7.15 4.17
C LYS A 128 7.23 6.99 4.64
N SER A 129 7.47 6.05 5.57
CA SER A 129 8.80 5.77 6.13
C SER A 129 9.63 4.77 5.34
N ILE A 130 9.02 4.06 4.39
CA ILE A 130 9.70 3.04 3.59
C ILE A 130 10.47 3.73 2.47
N SER A 131 11.79 3.70 2.57
CA SER A 131 12.69 4.40 1.67
C SER A 131 13.10 3.54 0.47
N SER A 132 13.87 4.14 -0.44
CA SER A 132 14.47 3.40 -1.57
C SER A 132 15.53 2.38 -1.12
N LEU A 133 16.13 2.59 0.06
CA LEU A 133 17.07 1.64 0.66
C LEU A 133 16.34 0.40 1.18
N ASP A 134 15.22 0.58 1.91
CA ASP A 134 14.39 -0.54 2.40
C ASP A 134 13.91 -1.42 1.23
N LEU A 135 13.60 -0.82 0.07
CA LEU A 135 13.25 -1.58 -1.14
C LEU A 135 14.42 -2.36 -1.75
N GLN A 136 15.65 -1.86 -1.63
CA GLN A 136 16.86 -2.61 -2.03
C GLN A 136 17.10 -3.78 -1.07
N GLU A 137 16.96 -3.56 0.23
CA GLU A 137 17.08 -4.60 1.24
C GLU A 137 16.02 -5.69 1.03
N TYR A 138 14.78 -5.32 0.75
CA TYR A 138 13.73 -6.28 0.37
C TYR A 138 14.12 -7.11 -0.85
N LEU A 139 14.71 -6.51 -1.89
CA LEU A 139 15.19 -7.28 -3.04
C LEU A 139 16.27 -8.31 -2.68
N LEU A 140 17.14 -7.98 -1.71
CA LEU A 140 18.16 -8.92 -1.23
C LEU A 140 17.53 -10.14 -0.57
N THR A 141 16.40 -9.97 0.14
CA THR A 141 15.63 -11.10 0.70
C THR A 141 15.07 -12.05 -0.37
N LEU A 142 15.00 -11.61 -1.62
CA LEU A 142 14.54 -12.40 -2.75
C LEU A 142 15.72 -13.05 -3.50
N SER A 143 16.91 -13.22 -2.90
CA SER A 143 18.15 -13.72 -3.55
C SER A 143 17.91 -14.93 -4.46
N GLU A 144 17.17 -15.92 -3.97
CA GLU A 144 16.85 -17.19 -4.63
C GLU A 144 15.95 -17.06 -5.86
N PHE A 145 15.29 -15.91 -6.04
CA PHE A 145 14.39 -15.69 -7.15
C PHE A 145 15.13 -15.25 -8.42
N SER A 146 14.63 -15.72 -9.57
CA SER A 146 15.08 -15.24 -10.88
C SER A 146 14.90 -13.72 -11.02
N SER A 147 15.70 -13.09 -11.89
CA SER A 147 15.58 -11.65 -12.18
C SER A 147 14.16 -11.27 -12.63
N LYS A 148 13.49 -12.15 -13.41
CA LYS A 148 12.10 -11.91 -13.84
C LYS A 148 11.14 -11.93 -12.65
N SER A 149 11.31 -12.88 -11.73
CA SER A 149 10.49 -12.97 -10.52
C SER A 149 10.70 -11.75 -9.62
N LYS A 150 11.95 -11.36 -9.36
CA LYS A 150 12.29 -10.13 -8.62
C LYS A 150 11.62 -8.89 -9.24
N GLN A 151 11.69 -8.76 -10.57
CA GLN A 151 11.03 -7.66 -11.29
C GLN A 151 9.50 -7.70 -11.12
N ASN A 152 8.88 -8.89 -11.08
CA ASN A 152 7.44 -9.00 -10.84
C ASN A 152 7.06 -8.53 -9.43
N HIS A 153 7.82 -8.89 -8.39
CA HIS A 153 7.61 -8.38 -7.03
C HIS A 153 7.67 -6.84 -7.00
N LEU A 154 8.69 -6.24 -7.63
CA LEU A 154 8.81 -4.79 -7.70
C LEU A 154 7.67 -4.13 -8.47
N ASN A 155 7.20 -4.75 -9.56
CA ASN A 155 6.09 -4.22 -10.33
C ASN A 155 4.79 -4.21 -9.50
N THR A 156 4.51 -5.29 -8.77
CA THR A 156 3.37 -5.39 -7.86
C THR A 156 3.44 -4.31 -6.78
N LEU A 157 4.60 -4.15 -6.14
CA LEU A 157 4.78 -3.09 -5.15
C LEU A 157 4.65 -1.69 -5.78
N LYS A 158 5.27 -1.44 -6.93
CA LYS A 158 5.17 -0.15 -7.62
C LYS A 158 3.72 0.20 -7.98
N GLU A 159 2.92 -0.78 -8.36
CA GLU A 159 1.49 -0.60 -8.61
C GLU A 159 0.73 -0.26 -7.32
N PHE A 160 1.01 -0.96 -6.22
CA PHE A 160 0.47 -0.66 -4.90
C PHE A 160 0.82 0.77 -4.44
N TRP A 161 2.10 1.17 -4.51
CA TRP A 161 2.51 2.52 -4.11
C TRP A 161 1.87 3.62 -4.97
N ARG A 162 1.69 3.38 -6.27
CA ARG A 162 0.96 4.30 -7.14
C ARG A 162 -0.48 4.47 -6.69
N TRP A 163 -1.18 3.37 -6.40
CA TRP A 163 -2.53 3.43 -5.85
C TRP A 163 -2.55 4.19 -4.50
N ALA A 164 -1.64 3.88 -3.58
CA ALA A 164 -1.59 4.54 -2.29
C ALA A 164 -1.33 6.05 -2.43
N SER A 165 -0.43 6.45 -3.34
CA SER A 165 -0.16 7.88 -3.63
C SER A 165 -1.34 8.64 -4.21
N THR A 166 -2.29 7.94 -4.86
CA THR A 166 -3.53 8.57 -5.36
C THR A 166 -4.61 8.67 -4.29
N MET A 167 -4.59 7.78 -3.29
CA MET A 167 -5.61 7.73 -2.24
C MET A 167 -5.27 8.60 -1.03
N TYR A 168 -3.98 8.72 -0.71
CA TYR A 168 -3.51 9.36 0.52
C TYR A 168 -2.55 10.51 0.23
N LYS A 169 -2.80 11.64 0.89
CA LYS A 169 -1.94 12.83 0.78
C LYS A 169 -0.56 12.50 1.35
N HIS A 170 0.49 13.11 0.78
CA HIS A 170 1.88 12.97 1.23
C HIS A 170 2.49 11.56 1.13
N VAL A 171 1.76 10.57 0.61
CA VAL A 171 2.33 9.27 0.24
C VAL A 171 3.01 9.43 -1.12
N ASN A 172 4.33 9.55 -1.10
CA ASN A 172 5.14 9.65 -2.31
C ASN A 172 5.61 8.26 -2.76
N VAL A 173 5.71 8.06 -4.08
CA VAL A 173 6.27 6.82 -4.62
C VAL A 173 7.80 6.86 -4.50
N PRO A 174 8.43 5.97 -3.72
CA PRO A 174 9.89 5.94 -3.59
C PRO A 174 10.55 5.54 -4.92
N LYS A 175 11.85 5.79 -5.05
CA LYS A 175 12.62 5.35 -6.21
C LYS A 175 12.83 3.84 -6.13
N PHE A 176 12.06 3.10 -6.94
CA PHE A 176 12.20 1.65 -7.01
C PHE A 176 13.56 1.24 -7.59
N PRO A 177 14.20 0.20 -7.02
CA PRO A 177 15.42 -0.37 -7.58
C PRO A 177 15.16 -0.95 -8.99
N LYS A 178 16.21 -1.01 -9.82
CA LYS A 178 16.14 -1.57 -11.17
C LYS A 178 16.69 -2.99 -11.16
N VAL A 179 15.93 -3.94 -11.70
CA VAL A 179 16.39 -5.32 -11.91
C VAL A 179 16.63 -5.53 -13.40
N ILE A 180 17.87 -5.88 -13.78
CA ILE A 180 18.20 -6.19 -15.17
C ILE A 180 17.69 -7.60 -15.46
N VAL A 181 16.63 -7.68 -16.27
CA VAL A 181 16.09 -8.96 -16.74
C VAL A 181 16.69 -9.27 -18.11
N LYS A 182 17.66 -10.19 -18.16
CA LYS A 182 18.09 -10.77 -19.44
C LYS A 182 17.04 -11.82 -19.84
N LEU A 183 16.29 -11.54 -20.91
CA LEU A 183 15.38 -12.53 -21.47
C LEU A 183 16.20 -13.66 -22.08
N GLY A 184 15.96 -14.89 -21.64
CA GLY A 184 16.57 -16.06 -22.24
C GLY A 184 16.03 -16.28 -23.65
N TRP A 185 16.90 -16.68 -24.56
CA TRP A 185 16.49 -17.19 -25.87
C TRP A 185 15.59 -18.41 -25.68
N ARG A 186 14.43 -18.40 -26.31
CA ARG A 186 13.59 -19.60 -26.38
C ARG A 186 14.17 -20.49 -27.46
N LYS A 187 14.36 -21.77 -27.16
CA LYS A 187 14.63 -22.77 -28.18
C LYS A 187 13.40 -22.85 -29.08
N THR A 188 13.55 -22.46 -30.33
CA THR A 188 12.53 -22.63 -31.37
C THR A 188 12.87 -23.87 -32.19
N ILE A 189 11.85 -24.47 -32.79
CA ILE A 189 11.99 -25.62 -33.68
C ILE A 189 11.63 -25.21 -35.10
N SER A 190 12.19 -25.93 -36.09
CA SER A 190 11.80 -25.74 -37.49
C SER A 190 10.43 -26.37 -37.76
N LYS A 191 9.81 -25.98 -38.88
CA LYS A 191 8.53 -26.56 -39.32
C LYS A 191 8.66 -28.06 -39.62
N ALA A 192 9.80 -28.51 -40.13
CA ALA A 192 10.06 -29.93 -40.39
C ALA A 192 10.03 -30.74 -39.08
N VAL A 193 10.79 -30.29 -38.07
CA VAL A 193 10.81 -30.93 -36.73
C VAL A 193 9.44 -30.84 -36.07
N GLN A 194 8.69 -29.76 -36.29
CA GLN A 194 7.31 -29.64 -35.78
C GLN A 194 6.36 -30.70 -36.38
N LEU A 195 6.51 -31.02 -37.67
CA LEU A 195 5.72 -32.07 -38.33
C LEU A 195 6.12 -33.46 -37.84
N GLU A 196 7.42 -33.74 -37.70
CA GLU A 196 7.92 -35.00 -37.13
C GLU A 196 7.38 -35.23 -35.71
N ILE A 197 7.38 -34.19 -34.87
CA ILE A 197 6.77 -34.24 -33.53
C ILE A 197 5.26 -34.51 -33.62
N LEU A 198 4.56 -33.90 -34.57
CA LEU A 198 3.11 -34.08 -34.73
C LEU A 198 2.76 -35.50 -35.13
N ASP A 199 3.54 -36.11 -36.03
CA ASP A 199 3.38 -37.50 -36.47
C ASP A 199 3.64 -38.47 -35.31
N GLU A 200 4.69 -38.23 -34.53
CA GLU A 200 5.01 -39.06 -33.37
C GLU A 200 3.94 -38.93 -32.27
N VAL A 201 3.45 -37.72 -32.00
CA VAL A 201 2.32 -37.50 -31.08
C VAL A 201 1.05 -38.23 -31.56
N GLN A 202 0.80 -38.28 -32.87
CA GLN A 202 -0.33 -39.03 -33.42
C GLN A 202 -0.23 -40.52 -33.09
N ARG A 203 0.98 -41.07 -33.12
CA ARG A 203 1.28 -42.48 -32.85
C ARG A 203 1.11 -42.84 -31.38
N ILE A 204 1.56 -41.97 -30.46
CA ILE A 204 1.68 -42.30 -29.03
C ILE A 204 0.56 -41.73 -28.15
N ALA A 205 -0.14 -40.69 -28.59
CA ALA A 205 -1.10 -39.97 -27.76
C ALA A 205 -2.56 -40.23 -28.19
N PRO A 206 -3.54 -40.04 -27.29
CA PRO A 206 -4.95 -40.09 -27.66
C PRO A 206 -5.27 -39.09 -28.77
N LYS A 207 -6.18 -39.47 -29.69
CA LYS A 207 -6.56 -38.65 -30.85
C LYS A 207 -6.95 -37.22 -30.49
N LYS A 208 -7.62 -37.01 -29.34
CA LYS A 208 -7.98 -35.67 -28.83
C LYS A 208 -6.76 -34.76 -28.56
N VAL A 209 -5.67 -35.34 -28.04
CA VAL A 209 -4.44 -34.62 -27.70
C VAL A 209 -3.71 -34.24 -28.98
N TRP A 210 -3.63 -35.17 -29.93
CA TRP A 210 -3.07 -34.91 -31.26
C TRP A 210 -3.84 -33.81 -32.01
N ILE A 211 -5.18 -33.88 -32.08
CA ILE A 211 -5.99 -32.82 -32.72
C ILE A 211 -5.73 -31.47 -32.06
N GLY A 212 -5.69 -31.42 -30.72
CA GLY A 212 -5.41 -30.19 -29.99
C GLY A 212 -4.03 -29.60 -30.32
N ILE A 213 -2.99 -30.43 -30.34
CA ILE A 213 -1.63 -29.99 -30.70
C ILE A 213 -1.58 -29.56 -32.18
N LYS A 214 -2.23 -30.30 -33.08
CA LYS A 214 -2.36 -29.93 -34.50
C LYS A 214 -2.97 -28.54 -34.64
N PHE A 215 -4.10 -28.26 -33.99
CA PHE A 215 -4.74 -26.95 -34.05
C PHE A 215 -3.85 -25.85 -33.47
N LEU A 216 -3.19 -26.06 -32.33
CA LEU A 216 -2.25 -25.07 -31.76
C LEU A 216 -1.03 -24.83 -32.66
N SER A 217 -0.59 -25.85 -33.40
CA SER A 217 0.54 -25.74 -34.34
C SER A 217 0.16 -25.00 -35.63
N THR A 218 -1.10 -25.08 -36.05
CA THR A 218 -1.62 -24.48 -37.28
C THR A 218 -2.13 -23.05 -37.05
N TYR A 219 -2.87 -22.85 -35.95
CA TYR A 219 -3.51 -21.59 -35.59
C TYR A 219 -2.74 -20.90 -34.46
N PHE A 220 -1.65 -20.22 -34.82
CA PHE A 220 -0.75 -19.56 -33.86
C PHE A 220 -1.42 -18.46 -33.02
N ASN A 221 -2.58 -17.97 -33.43
CA ASN A 221 -3.39 -16.98 -32.72
C ASN A 221 -4.23 -17.59 -31.59
N VAL A 222 -4.40 -18.91 -31.54
CA VAL A 222 -5.18 -19.60 -30.51
C VAL A 222 -4.27 -20.09 -29.38
N ARG A 223 -4.58 -19.71 -28.14
CA ARG A 223 -3.85 -20.23 -26.97
C ARG A 223 -4.42 -21.56 -26.48
N PRO A 224 -3.62 -22.42 -25.82
CA PRO A 224 -4.11 -23.69 -25.28
C PRO A 224 -5.35 -23.55 -24.37
N GLY A 225 -5.37 -22.52 -23.50
CA GLY A 225 -6.51 -22.27 -22.62
C GLY A 225 -7.76 -21.71 -23.32
N GLU A 226 -7.60 -21.15 -24.51
CA GLU A 226 -8.71 -20.68 -25.37
C GLU A 226 -9.28 -21.87 -26.14
N LEU A 227 -8.41 -22.72 -26.71
CA LEU A 227 -8.79 -23.92 -27.46
C LEU A 227 -9.69 -24.87 -26.66
N VAL A 228 -9.39 -25.09 -25.38
CA VAL A 228 -10.18 -25.98 -24.50
C VAL A 228 -11.61 -25.47 -24.26
N ARG A 229 -11.88 -24.19 -24.55
CA ARG A 229 -13.20 -23.58 -24.34
C ARG A 229 -14.05 -23.50 -25.61
N ILE A 230 -13.50 -23.87 -26.76
CA ILE A 230 -14.23 -23.86 -28.03
C ILE A 230 -15.34 -24.92 -27.99
N LEU A 231 -16.55 -24.50 -28.31
CA LEU A 231 -17.73 -25.37 -28.45
C LEU A 231 -18.02 -25.62 -29.93
N GLU A 232 -18.78 -26.68 -30.23
CA GLU A 232 -19.15 -27.03 -31.61
C GLU A 232 -19.87 -25.87 -32.33
N LYS A 233 -20.74 -25.14 -31.62
CA LYS A 233 -21.44 -23.96 -32.15
C LYS A 233 -20.51 -22.79 -32.52
N ASP A 234 -19.27 -22.79 -32.03
CA ASP A 234 -18.29 -21.74 -32.32
C ASP A 234 -17.51 -22.04 -33.62
N ILE A 235 -17.80 -23.19 -34.27
CA ILE A 235 -17.19 -23.63 -35.52
C ILE A 235 -18.28 -23.56 -36.60
N GLU A 236 -18.13 -22.63 -37.55
CA GLU A 236 -18.87 -22.69 -38.82
C GLU A 236 -18.16 -23.67 -39.75
N LEU A 237 -18.88 -24.71 -40.17
CA LEU A 237 -18.40 -25.76 -41.08
C LEU A 237 -18.82 -25.48 -42.53
#